data_AF-A0A7C6IXV2-F1
#
_entry.id   AF-A0A7C6IXV2-F1
#
_cell.length_a   1.000
_cell.length_b   1.000
_cell.length_c   1.000
_cell.angle_alpha   90.00
_cell.angle_beta   90.00
_cell.angle_gamma   90.00
#
_symmetry.space_group_name_H-M   'P 1'
#
loop_
_entity.id
_entity.type
_entity.pdbx_description
1 polymer ?
#
loop_
_entity_poly.entity_id
_entity_poly.type
_entity_poly.pdbx_seq_one_letter_code
_entity_poly.pdbx_strand_id
1 'polypeptide(L)'
;MKEFEKKVKKRIFFSRIYIATIIIFIILTRIFSNDEIPLDFISGFSVGIGSVMMFYMAQYHKALKSEEELEKLYIEETDERQQYIKSMIGSSSITASIVIFTLGMLVSSFFNLTVFITLLIALMTLIIVTLAFKIYYNKKL
;
A
#
# COMPACT_ATOMS: atom_id res chain seq x y z
N MET A 1 -9.79 -12.87 -19.69
CA MET A 1 -10.70 -12.59 -18.56
C MET A 1 -10.55 -13.52 -17.37
N LYS A 2 -10.77 -14.85 -17.47
CA LYS A 2 -10.70 -15.77 -16.29
C LYS A 2 -9.39 -15.72 -15.49
N GLU A 3 -8.25 -15.56 -16.16
CA GLU A 3 -6.94 -15.40 -15.50
C GLU A 3 -6.81 -14.07 -14.74
N PHE A 4 -7.39 -12.99 -15.27
CA PHE A 4 -7.40 -11.68 -14.63
C PHE A 4 -8.31 -11.66 -13.40
N GLU A 5 -9.48 -12.32 -13.49
CA GLU A 5 -10.38 -12.50 -12.35
C GLU A 5 -9.69 -13.22 -11.18
N LYS A 6 -8.95 -14.30 -11.45
CA LYS A 6 -8.13 -15.00 -10.44
C LYS A 6 -7.07 -14.06 -9.84
N LYS A 7 -6.40 -13.24 -10.65
CA LYS A 7 -5.41 -12.25 -10.20
C LYS A 7 -6.04 -11.24 -9.23
N VAL A 8 -7.21 -10.70 -9.55
CA VAL A 8 -7.95 -9.75 -8.69
C VAL A 8 -8.40 -10.43 -7.40
N LYS A 9 -8.95 -11.65 -7.45
CA LYS A 9 -9.28 -12.43 -6.24
C LYS A 9 -8.07 -12.68 -5.34
N LYS A 10 -6.91 -13.00 -5.93
CA LYS A 10 -5.65 -13.18 -5.19
C LYS A 10 -5.20 -11.87 -4.51
N ARG A 11 -5.34 -10.73 -5.18
CA ARG A 11 -5.05 -9.40 -4.58
C ARG A 11 -5.97 -9.07 -3.41
N ILE A 12 -7.26 -9.37 -3.53
CA ILE A 12 -8.23 -9.21 -2.43
C ILE A 12 -7.83 -10.11 -1.25
N PHE A 13 -7.44 -11.35 -1.50
CA PHE A 13 -6.98 -12.27 -0.46
C PHE A 13 -5.75 -11.73 0.29
N PHE A 14 -4.72 -11.24 -0.43
CA PHE A 14 -3.56 -10.60 0.21
C PHE A 14 -3.93 -9.32 0.98
N SER A 15 -4.86 -8.52 0.45
CA SER A 15 -5.34 -7.31 1.13
C SER A 15 -6.01 -7.64 2.46
N ARG A 16 -6.79 -8.73 2.52
CA ARG A 16 -7.38 -9.24 3.77
C ARG A 16 -6.33 -9.68 4.78
N ILE A 17 -5.30 -10.42 4.33
CA ILE A 17 -4.18 -10.82 5.18
C ILE A 17 -3.49 -9.58 5.75
N TYR A 18 -3.22 -8.58 4.92
CA TYR A 18 -2.57 -7.34 5.33
C TYR A 18 -3.39 -6.58 6.39
N ILE A 19 -4.71 -6.45 6.21
CA ILE A 19 -5.59 -5.84 7.22
C ILE A 19 -5.57 -6.64 8.52
N ALA A 20 -5.61 -7.98 8.46
CA ALA A 20 -5.50 -8.82 9.65
C ALA A 20 -4.18 -8.61 10.38
N THR A 21 -3.05 -8.50 9.65
CA THR A 21 -1.74 -8.21 10.26
C THR A 21 -1.71 -6.84 10.94
N ILE A 22 -2.36 -5.82 10.38
CA ILE A 22 -2.48 -4.50 11.02
C ILE A 22 -3.28 -4.59 12.33
N ILE A 23 -4.40 -5.32 12.33
CA ILE A 23 -5.24 -5.48 13.52
C ILE A 23 -4.45 -6.18 14.62
N ILE A 24 -3.75 -7.28 14.29
CA ILE A 24 -2.89 -8.01 15.23
C ILE A 24 -1.79 -7.09 15.76
N PHE A 25 -1.16 -6.30 14.89
CA PHE A 25 -0.13 -5.34 15.28
C PHE A 25 -0.63 -4.27 16.26
N ILE A 26 -1.83 -3.72 16.03
CA ILE A 26 -2.46 -2.75 16.95
C ILE A 26 -2.74 -3.39 18.32
N ILE A 27 -3.22 -4.65 18.33
CA ILE A 27 -3.47 -5.37 19.59
C ILE A 27 -2.16 -5.63 20.34
N LEU A 28 -1.11 -6.10 19.64
CA LEU A 28 0.19 -6.38 20.24
C LEU A 28 0.83 -5.11 20.80
N THR A 29 0.82 -4.01 20.03
CA THR A 29 1.35 -2.72 20.52
C THR A 29 0.58 -2.22 21.75
N ARG A 30 -0.75 -2.40 21.81
CA ARG A 30 -1.54 -2.07 23.02
C ARG A 30 -1.14 -2.89 24.25
N ILE A 31 -0.78 -4.16 24.06
CA ILE A 31 -0.44 -5.08 25.17
C ILE A 31 1.00 -4.87 25.65
N PHE A 32 1.94 -4.63 24.74
CA PHE A 32 3.39 -4.62 25.03
C PHE A 32 4.02 -3.23 25.14
N SER A 33 3.26 -2.15 24.90
CA SER A 33 3.83 -0.80 24.91
C SER A 33 3.99 -0.25 26.31
N ASN A 34 5.11 0.43 26.51
CA ASN A 34 5.37 1.29 27.66
C ASN A 34 4.94 2.74 27.35
N ASP A 35 4.81 3.59 28.38
CA ASP A 35 4.30 4.98 28.26
C ASP A 35 5.14 5.91 27.35
N GLU A 36 6.33 5.50 26.93
CA GLU A 36 7.23 6.28 26.07
C GLU A 36 6.80 6.34 24.60
N ILE A 37 5.92 5.43 24.15
CA ILE A 37 5.52 5.34 22.75
C ILE A 37 4.09 5.92 22.60
N PRO A 38 3.88 6.96 21.77
CA PRO A 38 2.56 7.52 21.49
C PRO A 38 1.73 6.55 20.65
N LEU A 39 1.12 5.58 21.32
CA LEU A 39 0.28 4.53 20.75
C LEU A 39 -0.87 5.10 19.91
N ASP A 40 -1.41 6.25 20.30
CA ASP A 40 -2.51 6.90 19.59
C ASP A 40 -2.09 7.33 18.18
N PHE A 41 -0.83 7.76 18.00
CA PHE A 41 -0.31 8.11 16.68
C PHE A 41 -0.10 6.87 15.81
N ILE A 42 0.55 5.84 16.36
CA ILE A 42 0.86 4.60 15.61
C ILE A 42 -0.43 3.87 15.22
N SER A 43 -1.39 3.78 16.15
CA SER A 43 -2.70 3.17 15.89
C SER A 43 -3.51 3.99 14.89
N GLY A 44 -3.57 5.32 15.05
CA GLY A 44 -4.25 6.21 14.10
C GLY A 44 -3.68 6.12 12.68
N PHE A 45 -2.35 6.10 12.55
CA PHE A 45 -1.68 5.93 11.26
C PHE A 45 -1.97 4.55 10.64
N SER A 46 -1.92 3.49 11.44
CA SER A 46 -2.20 2.12 11.00
C SER A 46 -3.65 1.97 10.52
N VAL A 47 -4.60 2.56 11.23
CA VAL A 47 -6.02 2.64 10.82
C VAL A 47 -6.17 3.45 9.54
N GLY A 48 -5.44 4.57 9.41
CA GLY A 48 -5.39 5.38 8.18
C GLY A 48 -4.99 4.55 6.95
N ILE A 49 -3.87 3.81 7.02
CA ILE A 49 -3.45 2.91 5.93
C ILE A 49 -4.50 1.82 5.68
N GLY A 50 -5.06 1.24 6.74
CA GLY A 50 -6.11 0.22 6.64
C GLY A 50 -7.35 0.73 5.88
N SER A 51 -7.75 1.98 6.11
CA SER A 51 -8.90 2.60 5.44
C SER A 51 -8.69 2.77 3.93
N VAL A 52 -7.49 3.17 3.51
CA VAL A 52 -7.12 3.28 2.09
C VAL A 52 -7.18 1.92 1.41
N MET A 53 -6.67 0.88 2.06
CA MET A 53 -6.74 -0.48 1.54
C MET A 53 -8.18 -1.00 1.47
N MET A 54 -9.03 -0.64 2.42
CA MET A 54 -10.44 -1.00 2.40
C MET A 54 -11.17 -0.35 1.21
N PHE A 55 -10.86 0.91 0.88
CA PHE A 55 -11.37 1.58 -0.31
C PHE A 55 -10.97 0.86 -1.61
N TYR A 56 -9.69 0.51 -1.78
CA TYR A 56 -9.22 -0.26 -2.95
C TYR A 56 -9.87 -1.65 -3.02
N MET A 57 -10.05 -2.31 -1.88
CA MET A 57 -10.71 -3.61 -1.80
C MET A 57 -12.18 -3.53 -2.23
N ALA A 58 -12.89 -2.46 -1.85
CA ALA A 58 -14.27 -2.22 -2.30
C ALA A 58 -14.33 -2.02 -3.82
N GLN A 59 -13.40 -1.24 -4.40
CA GLN A 59 -13.27 -1.08 -5.85
C GLN A 59 -13.04 -2.42 -6.56
N TYR A 60 -12.13 -3.26 -6.06
CA TYR A 60 -11.89 -4.59 -6.64
C TYR A 60 -13.10 -5.53 -6.50
N HIS A 61 -13.86 -5.42 -5.43
CA HIS A 61 -15.08 -6.21 -5.25
C HIS A 61 -16.17 -5.79 -6.24
N LYS A 62 -16.29 -4.48 -6.49
CA LYS A 62 -17.19 -3.92 -7.50
C LYS A 62 -16.81 -4.40 -8.91
N ALA A 63 -15.51 -4.34 -9.23
CA ALA A 63 -14.97 -4.83 -10.50
C ALA A 63 -15.17 -6.34 -10.70
N LEU A 64 -15.21 -7.15 -9.63
CA LEU A 64 -15.52 -8.58 -9.74
C LEU A 64 -17.03 -8.88 -9.90
N LYS A 65 -17.90 -7.91 -9.62
CA LYS A 65 -19.36 -8.08 -9.68
C LYS A 65 -19.93 -7.79 -11.07
N SER A 66 -19.25 -6.97 -11.87
CA SER A 66 -19.65 -6.64 -13.24
C SER A 66 -18.52 -6.96 -14.22
N GLU A 67 -18.84 -7.72 -15.28
CA GLU A 67 -17.88 -8.05 -16.33
C GLU A 67 -17.39 -6.79 -17.07
N GLU A 68 -18.26 -5.79 -17.23
CA GLU A 68 -17.90 -4.48 -17.82
C GLU A 68 -16.88 -3.72 -16.94
N GLU A 69 -17.04 -3.75 -15.61
CA GLU A 69 -16.08 -3.09 -14.71
C GLU A 69 -14.75 -3.86 -14.63
N LEU A 70 -14.79 -5.20 -14.71
CA LEU A 70 -13.59 -6.02 -14.79
C LEU A 70 -12.82 -5.74 -16.08
N GLU A 71 -13.53 -5.58 -17.21
CA GLU A 71 -12.95 -5.30 -18.51
C GLU A 71 -12.33 -3.90 -18.54
N LYS A 72 -13.03 -2.91 -18.00
CA LYS A 72 -12.49 -1.55 -17.83
C LYS A 72 -11.21 -1.55 -17.01
N LEU A 73 -11.18 -2.26 -15.88
CA LEU A 73 -9.99 -2.39 -15.05
C LEU A 73 -8.85 -3.13 -15.79
N TYR A 74 -9.18 -4.13 -16.60
CA TYR A 74 -8.21 -4.86 -17.41
C TYR A 74 -7.58 -3.97 -18.50
N ILE A 75 -8.40 -3.19 -19.21
CA ILE A 75 -7.94 -2.25 -20.24
C ILE A 75 -7.03 -1.19 -19.61
N GLU A 76 -7.45 -0.60 -18.49
CA GLU A 76 -6.65 0.40 -17.77
C GLU A 76 -5.31 -0.17 -17.25
N GLU A 77 -5.29 -1.44 -16.80
CA GLU A 77 -4.06 -2.08 -16.32
C GLU A 77 -3.13 -2.55 -17.44
N THR A 78 -3.68 -2.86 -18.63
CA THR A 78 -2.94 -3.37 -19.79
C THR A 78 -2.49 -2.25 -20.73
N ASP A 79 -3.00 -1.03 -20.58
CA ASP A 79 -2.62 0.14 -21.35
C ASP A 79 -1.09 0.31 -21.41
N GLU A 80 -0.56 0.33 -22.64
CA GLU A 80 0.87 0.45 -22.93
C GLU A 80 1.47 1.72 -22.30
N ARG A 81 0.69 2.79 -22.19
CA ARG A 81 1.10 4.04 -21.56
C ARG A 81 1.40 3.84 -20.07
N GLN A 82 0.58 3.07 -19.35
CA GLN A 82 0.84 2.76 -17.93
C GLN A 82 2.06 1.85 -17.77
N GLN A 83 2.26 0.90 -18.68
CA GLN A 83 3.43 0.02 -18.65
C GLN A 83 4.73 0.80 -18.91
N TYR A 84 4.72 1.74 -19.85
CA TYR A 84 5.85 2.61 -20.15
C TYR A 84 6.18 3.55 -18.98
N ILE A 85 5.19 4.15 -18.34
CA ILE A 85 5.41 4.97 -17.15
C ILE A 85 5.99 4.13 -16.00
N LYS A 86 5.49 2.90 -15.79
CA LYS A 86 6.01 1.99 -14.76
C LYS A 86 7.45 1.56 -15.02
N SER A 87 7.84 1.33 -16.27
CA SER A 87 9.22 0.96 -16.60
C SER A 87 10.19 2.12 -16.37
N MET A 88 9.80 3.34 -16.76
CA MET A 88 10.60 4.56 -16.55
C MET A 88 10.77 4.92 -15.07
N ILE A 89 9.78 4.59 -14.24
CA ILE A 89 9.79 4.88 -12.80
C ILE A 89 10.61 3.84 -11.99
N GLY A 90 11.07 2.75 -12.61
CA GLY A 90 11.78 1.68 -11.88
C GLY A 90 10.85 1.00 -10.87
N SER A 91 9.61 0.71 -11.30
CA SER A 91 8.50 0.23 -10.46
C SER A 91 8.89 -0.92 -9.50
N SER A 92 9.76 -1.83 -9.91
CA SER A 92 10.19 -2.96 -9.07
C SER A 92 11.03 -2.50 -7.89
N SER A 93 11.98 -1.58 -8.10
CA SER A 93 12.85 -1.05 -7.05
C SER A 93 12.06 -0.22 -6.05
N ILE A 94 11.14 0.63 -6.52
CA ILE A 94 10.26 1.42 -5.64
C ILE A 94 9.36 0.52 -4.80
N THR A 95 8.79 -0.53 -5.41
CA THR A 95 7.96 -1.50 -4.67
C THR A 95 8.79 -2.21 -3.60
N ALA A 96 10.02 -2.66 -3.94
CA ALA A 96 10.92 -3.28 -2.99
C ALA A 96 11.29 -2.33 -1.83
N SER A 97 11.60 -1.06 -2.13
CA SER A 97 11.88 -0.05 -1.12
C SER A 97 10.69 0.15 -0.18
N ILE A 98 9.47 0.29 -0.70
CA ILE A 98 8.25 0.44 0.12
C ILE A 98 8.11 -0.75 1.08
N VAL A 99 8.31 -1.98 0.60
CA VAL A 99 8.25 -3.18 1.45
C VAL A 99 9.31 -3.14 2.55
N ILE A 100 10.56 -2.81 2.21
CA ILE A 100 11.68 -2.73 3.17
C ILE A 100 11.41 -1.66 4.24
N PHE A 101 11.00 -0.46 3.85
CA PHE A 101 10.65 0.61 4.79
C PHE A 101 9.49 0.20 5.70
N THR A 102 8.46 -0.45 5.15
CA THR A 102 7.32 -0.92 5.94
C THR A 102 7.74 -1.97 6.98
N LEU A 103 8.61 -2.92 6.61
CA LEU A 103 9.16 -3.90 7.54
C LEU A 103 10.04 -3.22 8.62
N GLY A 104 10.88 -2.26 8.23
CA GLY A 104 11.68 -1.47 9.17
C GLY A 104 10.82 -0.67 10.16
N MET A 105 9.70 -0.11 9.70
CA MET A 105 8.73 0.58 10.55
C MET A 105 8.07 -0.37 11.55
N LEU A 106 7.68 -1.58 11.14
CA LEU A 106 7.12 -2.58 12.04
C LEU A 106 8.11 -2.93 13.16
N VAL A 107 9.38 -3.16 12.83
CA VAL A 107 10.40 -3.48 13.83
C VAL A 107 10.66 -2.28 14.73
N SER A 108 10.96 -1.11 14.17
CA SER A 108 11.31 0.09 14.94
C SER A 108 10.20 0.59 15.87
N SER A 109 8.92 0.29 15.54
CA SER A 109 7.78 0.65 16.39
C SER A 109 7.84 0.07 17.81
N PHE A 110 8.58 -1.04 18.02
CA PHE A 110 8.76 -1.66 19.33
C PHE A 110 10.01 -1.18 20.08
N PHE A 111 10.96 -0.55 19.40
CA PHE A 111 12.26 -0.18 19.97
C PHE A 111 12.42 1.32 20.20
N ASN A 112 12.09 2.14 19.20
CA ASN A 112 12.35 3.57 19.26
C ASN A 112 11.44 4.38 18.33
N LEU A 113 10.64 5.26 18.93
CA LEU A 113 9.72 6.15 18.22
C LEU A 113 10.43 7.05 17.19
N THR A 114 11.62 7.56 17.50
CA THR A 114 12.40 8.43 16.60
C THR A 114 12.77 7.67 15.32
N VAL A 115 13.17 6.41 15.44
CA VAL A 115 13.49 5.56 14.28
C VAL A 115 12.22 5.27 13.46
N PHE A 116 11.10 5.02 14.12
CA PHE A 116 9.82 4.87 13.43
C PHE A 116 9.41 6.13 12.64
N ILE A 117 9.48 7.31 13.26
CA ILE A 117 9.09 8.57 12.62
C ILE A 117 10.02 8.91 11.45
N THR A 118 11.33 8.69 11.60
CA THR A 118 12.28 8.93 10.51
C THR A 118 12.03 8.01 9.31
N LEU A 119 11.77 6.72 9.54
CA LEU A 119 11.37 5.78 8.49
C LEU A 119 10.02 6.15 7.86
N LEU A 120 9.07 6.63 8.65
CA LEU A 120 7.78 7.13 8.16
C LEU A 120 7.97 8.32 7.22
N ILE A 121 8.77 9.32 7.61
CA ILE A 121 9.05 10.49 6.77
C ILE A 121 9.76 10.07 5.48
N ALA A 122 10.71 9.14 5.56
CA ALA A 122 11.41 8.61 4.39
C ALA A 122 10.44 7.90 3.43
N LEU A 123 9.54 7.06 3.95
CA LEU A 123 8.51 6.38 3.17
C LEU A 123 7.57 7.39 2.49
N MET A 124 7.11 8.40 3.23
CA MET A 124 6.26 9.46 2.69
C MET A 124 6.94 10.24 1.57
N THR A 125 8.22 10.58 1.75
CA THR A 125 9.04 11.24 0.72
C THR A 125 9.13 10.38 -0.54
N LEU A 126 9.38 9.07 -0.38
CA LEU A 126 9.45 8.14 -1.50
C LEU A 126 8.11 8.03 -2.26
N ILE A 127 6.98 8.03 -1.56
CA ILE A 127 5.64 8.06 -2.17
C ILE A 127 5.43 9.37 -2.96
N ILE A 128 5.78 10.53 -2.37
CA ILE A 128 5.64 11.83 -3.03
C ILE A 128 6.49 11.90 -4.30
N VAL A 129 7.76 11.45 -4.22
CA VAL A 129 8.67 11.41 -5.38
C VAL A 129 8.12 10.49 -6.47
N THR A 130 7.62 9.31 -6.11
CA THR A 130 7.00 8.38 -7.06
C THR A 130 5.77 9.01 -7.72
N LEU A 131 4.92 9.69 -6.95
CA LEU A 131 3.74 10.38 -7.47
C LEU A 131 4.13 11.54 -8.40
N ALA A 132 5.14 12.31 -8.03
CA ALA A 132 5.66 13.41 -8.84
C ALA A 132 6.19 12.91 -10.19
N PHE A 133 6.97 11.82 -10.20
CA PHE A 133 7.40 11.19 -11.44
C PHE A 133 6.23 10.65 -12.26
N LYS A 134 5.24 10.01 -11.62
CA LYS A 134 4.03 9.53 -12.30
C LYS A 134 3.29 10.67 -12.99
N ILE A 135 3.11 11.81 -12.32
CA ILE A 135 2.47 13.00 -12.89
C ILE A 135 3.31 13.58 -14.04
N TYR A 136 4.63 13.70 -13.85
CA TYR A 136 5.54 14.24 -14.85
C TYR A 136 5.53 13.43 -16.14
N TYR A 137 5.70 12.11 -16.06
CA TYR A 137 5.67 11.25 -17.23
C TYR A 137 4.27 11.17 -17.85
N ASN A 138 3.20 11.20 -17.04
CA ASN A 138 1.84 11.22 -17.58
C ASN A 138 1.50 12.52 -18.33
N LYS A 139 2.13 13.66 -18.01
CA LYS A 139 1.97 14.90 -18.77
C LYS A 139 2.82 14.96 -20.04
N LYS A 140 3.90 14.16 -20.10
CA LYS A 140 4.86 14.16 -21.21
C LYS A 140 4.48 13.21 -22.34
N LEU A 141 3.73 12.15 -22.03
CA LEU A 141 3.07 11.23 -22.98
C LEU A 141 1.68 11.73 -23.36
#